data_AF-A0A2D6S4C4-F1
#
_entry.id   AF-A0A2D6S4C4-F1
#
_cell.length_a   1.000
_cell.length_b   1.000
_cell.length_c   1.000
_cell.angle_alpha   90.00
_cell.angle_beta   90.00
_cell.angle_gamma   90.00
#
_symmetry.space_group_name_H-M   'P 1'
#
loop_
_entity.id
_entity.type
_entity.pdbx_description
1 polymer ?
#
loop_
_entity_poly.entity_id
_entity_poly.type
_entity_poly.pdbx_seq_one_letter_code
_entity_poly.pdbx_strand_id
1 'polypeptide(L)'
;MNQLTKSVPVQPNPRQIRWFAIGIGLVLVPINNYWVFSSLRWEQGLPTTMSLFFNVIFIVTLLVTLNYAIARFLPSYALTQGELLTLYTMLSIASAICGHDLFEVIITNISTAGWLASDENEWAVLFHRYLPNWLALTDKNRLAVYFTGESSLYLTQHLQLWWRPVLS
;
A
#
# COMPACT_ATOMS: atom_id res chain seq x y z
N MET A 1 0.23 -58.83 -13.64
CA MET A 1 0.88 -57.92 -12.67
C MET A 1 0.53 -56.49 -13.08
N ASN A 2 -0.65 -56.03 -12.69
CA ASN A 2 -1.23 -54.76 -13.16
C ASN A 2 -0.63 -53.61 -12.36
N GLN A 3 0.28 -52.86 -12.98
CA GLN A 3 0.74 -51.61 -12.40
C GLN A 3 -0.39 -50.58 -12.50
N LEU A 4 -0.96 -50.27 -11.35
CA LEU A 4 -1.83 -49.12 -11.13
C LEU A 4 -1.05 -47.86 -11.54
N THR A 5 -1.40 -47.30 -12.69
CA THR A 5 -1.01 -45.96 -13.10
C THR A 5 -1.62 -44.98 -12.09
N LYS A 6 -0.88 -44.70 -11.02
CA LYS A 6 -1.14 -43.52 -10.18
C LYS A 6 -1.15 -42.33 -11.11
N SER A 7 -2.34 -41.76 -11.34
CA SER A 7 -2.51 -40.51 -12.05
C SER A 7 -1.63 -39.48 -11.35
N VAL A 8 -0.58 -39.03 -12.03
CA VAL A 8 0.24 -37.90 -11.58
C VAL A 8 -0.75 -36.74 -11.39
N PRO A 9 -0.84 -36.13 -10.19
CA PRO A 9 -1.71 -34.98 -10.00
C PRO A 9 -1.27 -33.92 -11.00
N VAL A 10 -2.18 -33.56 -11.91
CA VAL A 10 -1.96 -32.53 -12.94
C VAL A 10 -1.58 -31.26 -12.20
N GLN A 11 -0.31 -30.88 -12.29
CA GLN A 11 0.15 -29.62 -11.75
C GLN A 11 -0.60 -28.51 -12.49
N PRO A 12 -1.29 -27.60 -11.76
CA PRO A 12 -2.00 -26.50 -12.39
C PRO A 12 -1.03 -25.73 -13.30
N ASN A 13 -1.49 -25.40 -14.51
CA ASN A 13 -0.67 -24.78 -15.54
C ASN A 13 0.03 -23.53 -14.97
N PRO A 14 1.38 -23.46 -14.94
CA PRO A 14 2.12 -22.39 -14.28
C PRO A 14 1.89 -20.99 -14.88
N ARG A 15 1.18 -20.91 -16.02
CA ARG A 15 0.86 -19.67 -16.73
C ARG A 15 -0.49 -19.03 -16.38
N GLN A 16 -1.37 -19.72 -15.65
CA GLN A 16 -2.68 -19.16 -15.30
C GLN A 16 -2.72 -18.75 -13.82
N ILE A 17 -2.61 -17.45 -13.57
CA ILE A 17 -2.85 -16.86 -12.25
C ILE A 17 -4.35 -16.92 -11.98
N ARG A 18 -4.77 -17.60 -10.91
CA ARG A 18 -6.19 -17.66 -10.53
C ARG A 18 -6.61 -16.34 -9.89
N TRP A 19 -7.82 -15.88 -10.17
CA TRP A 19 -8.44 -14.73 -9.49
C TRP A 19 -8.45 -14.87 -7.96
N PHE A 20 -8.45 -16.11 -7.46
CA PHE A 20 -8.29 -16.43 -6.05
C PHE A 20 -7.01 -15.83 -5.45
N ALA A 21 -5.87 -15.93 -6.14
CA ALA A 21 -4.61 -15.36 -5.65
C ALA A 21 -4.67 -13.83 -5.59
N ILE A 22 -5.32 -13.19 -6.56
CA ILE A 22 -5.55 -11.74 -6.55
C ILE A 22 -6.44 -11.35 -5.37
N GLY A 23 -7.48 -12.13 -5.09
CA GLY A 23 -8.35 -11.94 -3.91
C GLY A 23 -7.58 -12.03 -2.59
N ILE A 24 -6.69 -13.02 -2.45
CA ILE A 24 -5.77 -13.11 -1.31
C ILE A 24 -4.92 -11.85 -1.20
N GLY A 25 -4.31 -11.41 -2.31
CA GLY A 25 -3.51 -10.20 -2.35
C GLY A 25 -4.29 -8.96 -1.89
N LEU A 26 -5.51 -8.78 -2.38
CA LEU A 26 -6.38 -7.65 -2.01
C LEU A 26 -6.70 -7.61 -0.52
N VAL A 27 -6.82 -8.77 0.14
CA VAL A 27 -7.03 -8.85 1.60
C VAL A 27 -5.74 -8.65 2.37
N LEU A 28 -4.61 -9.18 1.88
CA LEU A 28 -3.32 -9.08 2.55
C LEU A 28 -2.71 -7.68 2.46
N VAL A 29 -2.97 -6.93 1.38
CA VAL A 29 -2.47 -5.56 1.19
C VAL A 29 -2.84 -4.61 2.34
N PRO A 30 -4.12 -4.44 2.75
CA PRO A 30 -4.46 -3.56 3.86
C PRO A 30 -3.88 -4.03 5.19
N ILE A 31 -3.81 -5.36 5.43
CA ILE A 31 -3.21 -5.93 6.64
C ILE A 31 -1.71 -5.61 6.69
N ASN A 32 -1.01 -5.82 5.58
CA ASN A 32 0.41 -5.48 5.43
C ASN A 32 0.66 -3.99 5.64
N ASN A 33 -0.17 -3.13 5.04
CA ASN A 33 -0.03 -1.68 5.16
C ASN A 33 -0.32 -1.21 6.59
N TYR A 34 -1.30 -1.79 7.27
CA TYR A 34 -1.55 -1.52 8.67
C TYR A 34 -0.34 -1.88 9.54
N TRP A 35 0.31 -3.02 9.26
CA TRP A 35 1.52 -3.40 9.97
C TRP A 35 2.67 -2.42 9.70
N VAL A 36 2.92 -2.04 8.44
CA VAL A 36 3.91 -1.02 8.09
C VAL A 36 3.66 0.29 8.85
N PHE A 37 2.41 0.77 8.86
CA PHE A 37 2.04 1.99 9.58
C PHE A 37 2.23 1.86 11.10
N SER A 38 1.87 0.71 11.67
CA SER A 38 2.09 0.45 13.09
C SER A 38 3.58 0.35 13.44
N SER A 39 4.41 -0.20 12.57
CA SER A 39 5.86 -0.26 12.79
C SER A 39 6.49 1.13 12.74
N LEU A 40 6.05 1.99 11.82
CA LEU A 40 6.45 3.39 11.72
C LEU A 40 6.08 4.17 12.98
N ARG A 41 4.81 4.07 13.41
CA ARG A 41 4.30 4.80 14.58
C ARG A 41 5.02 4.47 15.89
N TRP A 42 5.57 3.27 16.02
CA TRP A 42 6.21 2.77 17.24
C TRP A 42 7.74 2.71 17.11
N GLU A 43 8.31 3.29 16.06
CA GLU A 43 9.75 3.31 15.76
C GLU A 43 10.42 1.91 15.80
N GLN A 44 9.66 0.84 15.58
CA GLN A 44 10.17 -0.54 15.67
C GLN A 44 10.96 -0.97 14.42
N GLY A 45 11.29 -0.02 13.55
CA GLY A 45 12.00 -0.19 12.29
C GLY A 45 11.28 0.52 11.15
N LEU A 46 12.07 1.00 10.18
CA LEU A 46 11.59 1.57 8.92
C LEU A 46 11.64 0.48 7.83
N PRO A 47 10.59 -0.36 7.66
CA PRO A 47 10.55 -1.42 6.64
C PRO A 47 10.88 -0.93 5.23
N THR A 48 10.65 0.35 4.95
CA THR A 48 10.88 0.97 3.65
C THR A 48 12.29 1.51 3.44
N THR A 49 13.09 1.64 4.50
CA THR A 49 14.49 2.08 4.40
C THR A 49 15.47 0.90 4.26
N MET A 50 15.02 -0.32 4.56
CA MET A 50 15.79 -1.52 4.29
C MET A 50 15.63 -1.95 2.83
N SER A 51 16.73 -2.29 2.16
CA SER A 51 16.75 -2.72 0.74
C SER A 51 15.84 -3.91 0.44
N LEU A 52 15.41 -4.64 1.47
CA LEU A 52 14.47 -5.73 1.38
C LEU A 52 13.31 -5.48 2.36
N PHE A 53 12.09 -5.41 1.83
CA PHE A 53 10.87 -5.27 2.61
C PHE A 53 10.66 -6.51 3.50
N PHE A 54 11.14 -6.46 4.75
CA PHE A 54 11.10 -7.60 5.67
C PHE A 54 9.66 -8.06 5.94
N ASN A 55 8.71 -7.13 5.95
CA ASN A 55 7.27 -7.40 6.10
C ASN A 55 6.76 -8.29 4.97
N VAL A 56 7.14 -8.01 3.72
CA VAL A 56 6.75 -8.80 2.55
C VAL A 56 7.40 -10.18 2.61
N ILE A 57 8.70 -10.25 2.95
CA ILE A 57 9.40 -11.52 3.06
C ILE A 57 8.80 -12.40 4.15
N PHE A 58 8.42 -11.82 5.29
CA PHE A 58 7.76 -12.55 6.36
C PHE A 58 6.41 -13.13 5.90
N ILE A 59 5.55 -12.32 5.27
CA ILE A 59 4.25 -12.76 4.76
C ILE A 59 4.43 -13.86 3.69
N VAL A 60 5.35 -13.67 2.74
CA VAL A 60 5.60 -14.68 1.70
C VAL A 60 6.18 -15.96 2.28
N THR A 61 7.05 -15.88 3.27
CA THR A 61 7.57 -17.07 3.97
C THR A 61 6.43 -17.83 4.64
N LEU A 62 5.53 -17.13 5.34
CA LEU A 62 4.34 -17.73 5.95
C LEU A 62 3.44 -18.39 4.88
N LEU A 63 3.22 -17.70 3.75
CA LEU A 63 2.43 -18.23 2.64
C LEU A 63 3.06 -19.48 2.03
N VAL A 64 4.39 -19.53 1.89
CA VAL A 64 5.11 -20.71 1.38
C VAL A 64 4.97 -21.89 2.35
N THR A 65 5.17 -21.67 3.65
CA THR A 65 5.01 -22.71 4.67
C THR A 65 3.57 -23.24 4.70
N LEU A 66 2.58 -22.34 4.65
CA LEU A 66 1.18 -22.72 4.57
C LEU A 66 0.86 -23.45 3.27
N ASN A 67 1.42 -23.00 2.15
CA ASN A 67 1.24 -23.64 0.85
C ASN A 67 1.78 -25.07 0.84
N TYR A 68 2.92 -25.33 1.50
CA TYR A 68 3.45 -26.69 1.64
C TYR A 68 2.48 -27.60 2.41
N ALA A 69 1.87 -27.10 3.49
CA ALA A 69 0.84 -27.83 4.23
C ALA A 69 -0.42 -28.05 3.37
N ILE A 70 -0.90 -27.03 2.66
CA ILE A 70 -2.06 -27.13 1.77
C ILE A 70 -1.80 -28.11 0.64
N ALA A 71 -0.62 -28.09 0.02
CA ALA A 71 -0.25 -29.06 -1.01
C ALA A 71 -0.29 -30.51 -0.51
N ARG A 72 -0.06 -30.73 0.79
CA ARG A 72 -0.12 -32.06 1.41
C ARG A 72 -1.54 -32.56 1.65
N PHE A 73 -2.47 -31.68 2.03
CA PHE A 73 -3.84 -32.07 2.40
C PHE A 73 -4.88 -31.79 1.31
N LEU A 74 -4.70 -30.73 0.52
CA LEU A 74 -5.64 -30.18 -0.45
C LEU A 74 -4.88 -29.63 -1.69
N PRO A 75 -4.28 -30.52 -2.52
CA PRO A 75 -3.40 -30.12 -3.63
C PRO A 75 -4.08 -29.21 -4.67
N SER A 76 -5.40 -29.29 -4.83
CA SER A 76 -6.16 -28.41 -5.74
C SER A 76 -6.16 -26.93 -5.32
N TYR A 77 -5.94 -26.64 -4.04
CA TYR A 77 -5.87 -25.29 -3.48
C TYR A 77 -4.44 -24.77 -3.31
N ALA A 78 -3.43 -25.58 -3.62
CA ALA A 78 -2.04 -25.15 -3.53
C ALA A 78 -1.78 -23.98 -4.50
N LEU A 79 -1.11 -22.95 -4.00
CA LEU A 79 -0.62 -21.81 -4.77
C LEU A 79 0.53 -22.25 -5.68
N THR A 80 0.50 -21.77 -6.91
CA THR A 80 1.58 -21.98 -7.88
C THR A 80 2.73 -21.00 -7.61
N GLN A 81 3.90 -21.28 -8.19
CA GLN A 81 5.05 -20.36 -8.14
C GLN A 81 4.70 -18.98 -8.71
N GLY A 82 3.92 -18.94 -9.80
CA GLY A 82 3.46 -17.69 -10.41
C GLY A 82 2.53 -16.88 -9.51
N GLU A 83 1.66 -17.55 -8.75
CA GLU A 83 0.76 -16.90 -7.79
C GLU A 83 1.51 -16.34 -6.58
N LEU A 84 2.48 -17.08 -6.04
CA LEU A 84 3.33 -16.60 -4.95
C LEU A 84 4.18 -15.40 -5.38
N LEU A 85 4.73 -15.41 -6.60
CA LEU A 85 5.47 -14.28 -7.14
C LEU A 85 4.55 -13.07 -7.36
N THR A 86 3.33 -13.29 -7.83
CA THR A 86 2.33 -12.22 -8.00
C THR A 86 2.00 -11.57 -6.65
N LEU A 87 1.76 -12.39 -5.61
CA LEU A 87 1.50 -11.91 -4.25
C LEU A 87 2.69 -11.13 -3.69
N TYR A 88 3.90 -11.62 -3.89
CA TYR A 88 5.12 -10.89 -3.54
C TYR A 88 5.16 -9.52 -4.21
N THR A 89 4.96 -9.45 -5.52
CA THR A 89 4.98 -8.18 -6.27
C THR A 89 3.88 -7.23 -5.80
N MET A 90 2.64 -7.72 -5.60
CA MET A 90 1.52 -6.91 -5.09
C MET A 90 1.85 -6.29 -3.73
N LEU A 91 2.37 -7.10 -2.80
CA LEU A 91 2.72 -6.66 -1.45
C LEU A 91 3.93 -5.71 -1.43
N SER A 92 4.93 -5.94 -2.28
CA SER A 92 6.08 -5.04 -2.42
C SER A 92 5.67 -3.67 -2.94
N ILE A 93 4.86 -3.61 -4.00
CA ILE A 93 4.38 -2.34 -4.56
C ILE A 93 3.51 -1.60 -3.53
N ALA A 94 2.60 -2.31 -2.86
CA ALA A 94 1.76 -1.71 -1.82
C ALA A 94 2.58 -1.16 -0.64
N SER A 95 3.61 -1.89 -0.20
CA SER A 95 4.52 -1.46 0.88
C SER A 95 5.35 -0.24 0.47
N ALA A 96 5.81 -0.19 -0.77
CA ALA A 96 6.57 0.95 -1.29
C ALA A 96 5.71 2.22 -1.33
N ILE A 97 4.44 2.10 -1.75
CA ILE A 97 3.50 3.22 -1.82
C ILE A 97 3.08 3.69 -0.41
N CYS A 98 2.84 2.75 0.50
CA CYS A 98 2.44 3.03 1.88
C CYS A 98 3.62 3.42 2.79
N GLY A 99 4.84 3.39 2.26
CA GLY A 99 6.05 3.69 3.00
C GLY A 99 6.10 5.13 3.50
N HIS A 100 6.93 5.34 4.53
CA HIS A 100 7.24 6.65 5.11
C HIS A 100 7.52 7.70 4.02
N ASP A 101 8.40 7.38 3.07
CA ASP A 101 8.91 8.36 2.11
C ASP A 101 7.90 8.79 1.05
N LEU A 102 6.88 7.96 0.76
CA LEU A 102 5.87 8.32 -0.23
C LEU A 102 4.60 8.85 0.43
N PHE A 103 4.07 8.16 1.44
CA PHE A 103 2.78 8.55 2.01
C PHE A 103 2.92 9.76 2.95
N GLU A 104 3.86 9.73 3.90
CA GLU A 104 4.00 10.78 4.91
C GLU A 104 4.54 12.08 4.30
N VAL A 105 5.57 11.96 3.45
CA VAL A 105 6.20 13.10 2.81
C VAL A 105 5.24 13.79 1.84
N ILE A 106 4.56 13.04 0.95
CA ILE A 106 3.69 13.67 -0.06
C ILE A 106 2.52 14.38 0.62
N ILE A 107 1.81 13.70 1.52
CA ILE A 107 0.63 14.27 2.20
C ILE A 107 1.00 15.53 2.95
N THR A 108 2.12 15.52 3.68
CA THR A 108 2.58 16.70 4.42
C THR A 108 3.01 17.82 3.48
N ASN A 109 3.75 17.54 2.41
CA ASN A 109 4.26 18.57 1.50
C ASN A 109 3.15 19.28 0.72
N ILE A 110 2.14 18.56 0.23
CA ILE A 110 1.05 19.17 -0.55
C ILE A 110 0.17 20.09 0.29
N SER A 111 0.03 19.83 1.60
CA SER A 111 -0.66 20.72 2.54
C SER A 111 0.22 21.86 3.04
N THR A 112 1.52 21.60 3.23
CA THR A 112 2.47 22.58 3.78
C THR A 112 2.69 23.75 2.82
N ALA A 113 2.66 23.49 1.50
CA ALA A 113 2.81 24.52 0.48
C ALA A 113 1.81 25.68 0.63
N GLY A 114 0.53 25.37 0.88
CA GLY A 114 -0.49 26.41 1.12
C GLY A 114 -0.53 26.93 2.56
N TRP A 115 -0.19 26.10 3.55
CA TRP A 115 -0.22 26.50 4.96
C TRP A 115 0.86 27.51 5.33
N LEU A 116 2.10 27.28 4.86
CA LEU A 116 3.23 28.16 5.15
C LEU A 116 3.24 29.44 4.30
N ALA A 117 2.36 29.58 3.31
CA ALA A 117 2.22 30.82 2.56
C ALA A 117 1.75 31.95 3.50
N SER A 118 2.51 33.03 3.55
CA SER A 118 2.21 34.22 4.36
C SER A 118 2.44 35.49 3.55
N ASP A 119 1.94 36.62 4.05
CA ASP A 119 2.12 37.91 3.38
C ASP A 119 3.60 38.36 3.42
N GLU A 120 4.36 37.92 4.43
CA GLU A 120 5.79 38.24 4.56
C GLU A 120 6.68 37.46 3.59
N ASN A 121 6.31 36.22 3.25
CA ASN A 121 7.09 35.39 2.33
C ASN A 121 6.59 35.44 0.88
N GLU A 122 5.38 35.93 0.68
CA GLU A 122 4.72 36.08 -0.62
C GLU A 122 4.64 34.78 -1.45
N TRP A 123 4.73 33.61 -0.82
CA TRP A 123 4.79 32.34 -1.55
C TRP A 123 3.55 32.08 -2.40
N ALA A 124 2.39 32.60 -1.96
CA ALA A 124 1.16 32.53 -2.74
C ALA A 124 1.28 33.22 -4.10
N VAL A 125 1.96 34.37 -4.15
CA VAL A 125 2.14 35.15 -5.38
C VAL A 125 3.27 34.57 -6.23
N LEU A 126 4.37 34.17 -5.59
CA LEU A 126 5.58 33.71 -6.25
C LEU A 126 5.43 32.31 -6.85
N PHE A 127 4.79 31.38 -6.13
CA PHE A 127 4.88 29.95 -6.42
C PHE A 127 3.56 29.26 -6.75
N HIS A 128 2.40 29.71 -6.23
CA HIS A 128 1.14 28.98 -6.45
C HIS A 128 0.77 28.81 -7.93
N ARG A 129 1.16 29.75 -8.80
CA ARG A 129 0.94 29.64 -10.26
C ARG A 129 1.67 28.47 -10.92
N TYR A 130 2.74 27.98 -10.30
CA TYR A 130 3.54 26.84 -10.79
C TYR A 130 3.12 25.52 -10.16
N LEU A 131 2.28 25.56 -9.13
CA LEU A 131 1.78 24.37 -8.48
C LEU A 131 0.55 23.85 -9.23
N PRO A 132 0.46 22.53 -9.47
CA PRO A 132 -0.73 21.97 -10.07
C PRO A 132 -1.92 22.12 -9.12
N ASN A 133 -3.01 22.74 -9.60
CA ASN A 133 -4.25 22.93 -8.83
C ASN A 133 -4.90 21.61 -8.37
N TRP A 134 -4.51 20.49 -8.97
CA TRP A 134 -4.97 19.15 -8.60
C TRP A 134 -4.14 18.52 -7.48
N LEU A 135 -2.88 18.92 -7.31
CA LEU A 135 -1.94 18.32 -6.35
C LEU A 135 -1.75 19.19 -5.10
N ALA A 136 -1.55 20.50 -5.28
CA ALA A 136 -1.25 21.40 -4.17
C ALA A 136 -2.52 21.93 -3.50
N LEU A 137 -2.57 21.82 -2.18
CA LEU A 137 -3.63 22.42 -1.38
C LEU A 137 -3.20 23.85 -1.04
N THR A 138 -3.73 24.84 -1.77
CA THR A 138 -3.36 26.25 -1.62
C THR A 138 -4.35 27.08 -0.79
N ASP A 139 -5.51 26.52 -0.44
CA ASP A 139 -6.54 27.22 0.34
C ASP A 139 -6.25 27.10 1.85
N LYS A 140 -5.61 28.14 2.39
CA LYS A 140 -5.19 28.21 3.80
C LYS A 140 -6.35 28.11 4.79
N ASN A 141 -7.53 28.64 4.45
CA ASN A 141 -8.70 28.60 5.34
C ASN A 141 -9.23 27.17 5.51
N ARG A 142 -9.21 26.38 4.44
CA ARG A 142 -9.62 24.97 4.50
C ARG A 142 -8.56 24.08 5.15
N LEU A 143 -7.28 24.43 4.99
CA LEU A 143 -6.16 23.73 5.62
C LEU A 143 -6.03 24.01 7.12
N ALA A 144 -6.54 25.15 7.61
CA ALA A 144 -6.48 25.50 9.02
C ALA A 144 -6.94 24.33 9.91
N VAL A 145 -8.06 23.71 9.57
CA VAL A 145 -8.63 22.57 10.30
C VAL A 145 -7.68 21.36 10.37
N TYR A 146 -6.87 21.13 9.34
CA TYR A 146 -5.88 20.05 9.32
C TYR A 146 -4.68 20.34 10.24
N PHE A 147 -4.23 21.59 10.32
CA PHE A 147 -3.06 21.99 11.11
C PHE A 147 -3.37 22.38 12.56
N THR A 148 -4.52 23.01 12.83
CA THR A 148 -4.93 23.42 14.17
C THR A 148 -5.66 22.31 14.93
N GLY A 149 -6.25 21.35 14.22
CA GLY A 149 -7.02 20.26 14.80
C GLY A 149 -8.43 20.69 15.22
N GLU A 150 -8.90 20.14 16.36
CA GLU A 150 -10.24 20.38 16.97
C GLU A 150 -11.45 19.99 16.11
N SER A 151 -11.23 19.13 15.12
CA SER A 151 -12.24 18.73 14.16
C SER A 151 -12.01 17.32 13.68
N SER A 152 -13.00 16.74 13.01
CA SER A 152 -12.94 15.37 12.52
C SER A 152 -12.61 15.32 11.03
N LEU A 153 -11.65 14.48 10.65
CA LEU A 153 -11.33 14.20 9.25
C LEU A 153 -12.50 13.59 8.48
N TYR A 154 -13.43 12.93 9.19
CA TYR A 154 -14.55 12.21 8.57
C TYR A 154 -15.70 13.12 8.12
N LEU A 155 -15.62 14.44 8.34
CA LEU A 155 -16.59 15.35 7.74
C LEU A 155 -16.38 15.42 6.22
N THR A 156 -17.49 15.38 5.48
CA THR A 156 -17.50 15.43 4.01
C THR A 156 -16.71 16.62 3.46
N GLN A 157 -16.81 17.78 4.10
CA GLN A 157 -16.07 18.99 3.72
C GLN A 157 -14.55 18.85 3.85
N HIS A 158 -14.05 18.08 4.82
CA HIS A 158 -12.61 17.85 4.99
C HIS A 158 -12.11 16.75 4.04
N LEU A 159 -12.91 15.70 3.80
CA LEU A 159 -12.60 14.67 2.81
C LEU A 159 -12.52 15.24 1.38
N GLN A 160 -13.37 16.22 1.07
CA GLN A 160 -13.33 17.01 -0.17
C GLN A 160 -12.08 17.88 -0.32
N LEU A 161 -11.16 17.95 0.63
CA LEU A 161 -9.85 18.53 0.37
C LEU A 161 -8.95 17.54 -0.37
N TRP A 162 -9.06 16.26 -0.02
CA TRP A 162 -8.15 15.21 -0.45
C TRP A 162 -8.61 14.47 -1.70
N TRP A 163 -9.89 14.54 -2.07
CA TRP A 163 -10.40 13.91 -3.29
C TRP A 163 -9.70 14.36 -4.58
N ARG A 164 -9.23 15.62 -4.66
CA ARG A 164 -8.55 16.17 -5.85
C ARG A 164 -7.20 15.48 -6.03
N PRO A 165 -6.25 15.56 -5.09
CA PRO A 165 -4.95 14.90 -5.27
C PRO A 165 -5.04 13.37 -5.36
N VAL A 166 -6.15 12.76 -4.91
CA VAL A 166 -6.33 11.29 -4.91
C VAL A 166 -7.04 10.77 -6.17
N LEU A 167 -7.99 11.52 -6.75
CA LEU A 167 -8.87 11.05 -7.83
C LEU A 167 -8.73 11.82 -9.15
N SER A 168 -7.96 12.91 -9.19
CA SER A 168 -7.78 13.76 -10.40
C SER A 168 -6.86 13.14 -11.45
#